data_AF-A0A7J9NXN6-F1
#
_entry.id   AF-A0A7J9NXN6-F1
#
_cell.length_a   1.000
_cell.length_b   1.000
_cell.length_c   1.000
_cell.angle_alpha   90.00
_cell.angle_beta   90.00
_cell.angle_gamma   90.00
#
_symmetry.space_group_name_H-M   'P 1'
#
loop_
_entity.id
_entity.type
_entity.pdbx_description
1 polymer ?
#
loop_
_entity_poly.entity_id
_entity_poly.type
_entity_poly.pdbx_seq_one_letter_code
_entity_poly.pdbx_strand_id
1 'polypeptide(L)'
;MLSDLIFEIKGENDNKEISDFLNILDCIYKNTEPEIDGNALKNLGIEKFENDFVIYGKNYPLFKMLYYFNEIPLFNSEKESIIFLKNNNLNPSKTYLKLDNFEKERLKELILNFAENKVPDIYKPFVKDLVFGNTYYFSKYNMELKEYISNLNSAYKLKEYGIVKNCILKKELPPKNLILNYKTDLSKSIDLFNKKLNNSKIRKFSIDFNEKNFNCQYIYFKQSLWDKIKGWFFGEINGIHYPALVNISYNNPKIDYLKPLFILNDNEDEINVVARVPKLLYLKYGLTLNHIKLNGNHTYFGKWNIAILKKNLW
;
A
#
# COMPACT_ATOMS: atom_id res chain seq x y z
N MET A 1 4.23 6.00 -14.21
CA MET A 1 3.49 5.88 -12.93
C MET A 1 2.40 6.94 -12.87
N LEU A 2 1.40 6.81 -11.99
CA LEU A 2 0.36 7.83 -11.84
C LEU A 2 0.96 9.22 -11.53
N SER A 3 2.04 9.26 -10.75
CA SER A 3 2.82 10.47 -10.46
C SER A 3 3.32 11.19 -11.73
N ASP A 4 3.71 10.44 -12.77
CA ASP A 4 4.25 11.02 -14.00
C ASP A 4 3.14 11.73 -14.78
N LEU A 5 1.94 11.14 -14.80
CA LEU A 5 0.76 11.78 -15.39
C LEU A 5 0.32 13.00 -14.58
N ILE A 6 0.38 12.94 -13.25
CA ILE A 6 0.11 14.11 -12.40
C ILE A 6 1.09 15.25 -12.74
N PHE A 7 2.37 14.94 -12.92
CA PHE A 7 3.41 15.90 -13.30
C PHE A 7 3.17 16.48 -14.70
N GLU A 8 2.82 15.63 -15.68
CA GLU A 8 2.45 16.05 -17.04
C GLU A 8 1.28 17.04 -17.02
N ILE A 9 0.18 16.70 -16.33
CA ILE A 9 -1.00 17.58 -16.24
C ILE A 9 -0.62 18.91 -15.60
N LYS A 10 0.24 18.90 -14.58
CA LYS A 10 0.72 20.12 -13.92
C LYS A 10 1.51 21.01 -14.87
N GLY A 11 2.34 20.43 -15.75
CA GLY A 11 3.11 21.18 -16.74
C GLY A 11 2.27 21.79 -17.86
N GLU A 12 1.06 21.28 -18.08
CA GLU A 12 0.14 21.74 -19.13
C GLU A 12 -0.97 22.69 -18.62
N ASN A 13 -1.09 22.90 -17.30
CA ASN A 13 -2.18 23.65 -16.71
C ASN A 13 -1.68 24.72 -15.73
N ASP A 14 -1.94 25.98 -16.07
CA ASP A 14 -1.63 27.13 -15.20
C ASP A 14 -2.76 27.49 -14.22
N ASN A 15 -3.85 26.72 -14.21
CA ASN A 15 -4.97 26.96 -13.30
C ASN A 15 -4.56 26.60 -11.86
N LYS A 16 -4.58 27.60 -10.97
CA LYS A 16 -4.19 27.45 -9.56
C LYS A 16 -4.97 26.35 -8.83
N GLU A 17 -6.29 26.29 -9.01
CA GLU A 17 -7.13 25.27 -8.37
C GLU A 17 -6.74 23.85 -8.81
N ILE A 18 -6.44 23.66 -10.10
CA ILE A 18 -5.97 22.38 -10.63
C ILE A 18 -4.58 22.05 -10.07
N SER A 19 -3.66 23.02 -10.04
CA SER A 19 -2.32 22.85 -9.47
C SER A 19 -2.37 22.44 -8.00
N ASP A 20 -3.21 23.10 -7.20
CA ASP A 20 -3.42 22.80 -5.78
C ASP A 20 -3.98 21.38 -5.60
N PHE A 21 -4.96 20.99 -6.41
CA PHE A 21 -5.50 19.63 -6.40
C PHE A 21 -4.46 18.56 -6.76
N LEU A 22 -3.68 18.80 -7.82
CA LEU A 22 -2.60 17.89 -8.25
C LEU A 22 -1.53 17.75 -7.16
N ASN A 23 -1.18 18.84 -6.48
CA ASN A 23 -0.23 18.81 -5.36
C ASN A 23 -0.73 17.91 -4.22
N ILE A 24 -2.01 18.05 -3.83
CA ILE A 24 -2.62 17.18 -2.82
C ILE A 24 -2.58 15.72 -3.28
N LEU A 25 -2.98 15.43 -4.52
CA LEU A 25 -2.98 14.05 -5.03
C LEU A 25 -1.58 13.43 -5.03
N ASP A 26 -0.55 14.19 -5.43
CA ASP A 26 0.84 13.73 -5.43
C ASP A 26 1.34 13.46 -4.01
N CYS A 27 1.06 14.35 -3.05
CA CYS A 27 1.41 14.16 -1.65
C CYS A 27 0.76 12.89 -1.07
N ILE A 28 -0.55 12.71 -1.28
CA ILE A 28 -1.25 11.52 -0.78
C ILE A 28 -0.74 10.24 -1.48
N TYR A 29 -0.44 10.29 -2.78
CA TYR A 29 0.16 9.16 -3.51
C TYR A 29 1.54 8.77 -2.95
N LYS A 30 2.34 9.76 -2.54
CA LYS A 30 3.67 9.58 -1.94
C LYS A 30 3.65 9.32 -0.43
N ASN A 31 2.47 9.30 0.19
CA ASN A 31 2.26 9.22 1.64
C ASN A 31 2.94 10.34 2.42
N THR A 32 2.89 11.57 1.90
CA THR A 32 3.36 12.78 2.57
C THR A 32 2.19 13.70 2.91
N GLU A 33 2.37 14.58 3.90
CA GLU A 33 1.36 15.57 4.29
C GLU A 33 1.30 16.67 3.22
N PRO A 34 0.10 17.03 2.71
CA PRO A 34 -0.06 18.20 1.86
C PRO A 34 0.15 19.50 2.64
N GLU A 35 1.07 20.34 2.18
CA GLU A 35 1.24 21.72 2.67
C GLU A 35 0.27 22.65 1.95
N ILE A 36 -0.98 22.71 2.42
CA ILE A 36 -2.01 23.55 1.83
C ILE A 36 -2.94 24.12 2.90
N ASP A 37 -3.41 25.36 2.71
CA ASP A 37 -4.31 26.01 3.65
C ASP A 37 -5.73 25.39 3.63
N GLY A 38 -6.45 25.54 4.74
CA GLY A 38 -7.78 24.96 4.91
C GLY A 38 -8.85 25.55 3.98
N ASN A 39 -8.69 26.80 3.52
CA ASN A 39 -9.63 27.42 2.59
C ASN A 39 -9.50 26.80 1.19
N ALA A 40 -8.26 26.54 0.75
CA ALA A 40 -7.99 25.85 -0.50
C ALA A 40 -8.54 24.42 -0.48
N LEU A 41 -8.37 23.67 0.62
CA LEU A 41 -9.00 22.35 0.79
C LEU A 41 -10.53 22.43 0.62
N LYS A 42 -11.16 23.37 1.32
CA LYS A 42 -12.62 23.57 1.27
C LYS A 42 -13.11 23.92 -0.14
N ASN A 43 -12.38 24.79 -0.86
CA ASN A 43 -12.70 25.17 -2.23
C ASN A 43 -12.61 23.97 -3.20
N LEU A 44 -11.67 23.06 -2.93
CA LEU A 44 -11.52 21.81 -3.68
C LEU A 44 -12.54 20.72 -3.29
N GLY A 45 -13.39 20.98 -2.30
CA GLY A 45 -14.32 19.98 -1.75
C GLY A 45 -13.60 18.85 -1.03
N ILE A 46 -12.46 19.16 -0.39
CA ILE A 46 -11.65 18.22 0.38
C ILE A 46 -11.77 18.57 1.86
N GLU A 47 -12.10 17.55 2.66
CA GLU A 47 -12.12 17.64 4.12
C GLU A 47 -10.90 16.96 4.72
N LYS A 48 -10.26 17.63 5.69
CA LYS A 48 -9.18 17.06 6.50
C LYS A 48 -9.74 16.60 7.84
N PHE A 49 -9.44 15.36 8.21
CA PHE A 49 -9.73 14.80 9.53
C PHE A 49 -8.41 14.47 10.22
N GLU A 50 -8.21 15.06 11.39
CA GLU A 50 -7.03 14.85 12.22
C GLU A 50 -7.22 13.63 13.12
N ASN A 51 -6.11 12.94 13.41
CA ASN A 51 -6.09 11.76 14.28
C ASN A 51 -7.16 10.70 13.92
N ASP A 52 -7.30 10.46 12.62
CA ASP A 52 -8.17 9.43 12.06
C ASP A 52 -7.36 8.19 11.69
N PHE A 53 -8.02 7.06 11.41
CA PHE A 53 -7.32 5.85 10.97
C PHE A 53 -6.52 6.11 9.70
N VAL A 54 -5.22 5.80 9.64
CA VAL A 54 -4.46 5.86 8.38
C VAL A 54 -4.46 4.54 7.61
N ILE A 55 -5.40 3.65 7.96
CA ILE A 55 -5.62 2.34 7.35
C ILE A 55 -6.36 2.50 6.01
N TYR A 56 -5.82 1.90 4.96
CA TYR A 56 -6.49 1.82 3.65
C TYR A 56 -7.79 1.02 3.75
N GLY A 57 -8.81 1.42 3.01
CA GLY A 57 -10.02 0.63 2.88
C GLY A 57 -11.25 1.11 3.63
N LYS A 58 -11.30 2.39 4.03
CA LYS A 58 -12.44 2.96 4.77
C LYS A 58 -13.78 2.91 4.03
N ASN A 59 -13.71 2.84 2.69
CA ASN A 59 -14.85 2.67 1.80
C ASN A 59 -15.28 1.20 1.62
N TYR A 60 -14.51 0.21 2.11
CA TYR A 60 -14.89 -1.21 2.14
C TYR A 60 -15.61 -1.58 3.44
N PRO A 61 -16.27 -2.75 3.51
CA PRO A 61 -16.70 -3.33 4.77
C PRO A 61 -15.56 -3.36 5.80
N LEU A 62 -15.87 -3.05 7.06
CA LEU A 62 -14.90 -2.95 8.15
C LEU A 62 -14.00 -4.18 8.25
N PHE A 63 -14.56 -5.38 8.08
CA PHE A 63 -13.75 -6.61 8.16
C PHE A 63 -12.64 -6.67 7.10
N LYS A 64 -12.89 -6.10 5.91
CA LYS A 64 -11.87 -6.02 4.83
C LYS A 64 -10.85 -4.95 5.14
N MET A 65 -11.30 -3.77 5.58
CA MET A 65 -10.41 -2.68 5.99
C MET A 65 -9.39 -3.18 7.04
N LEU A 66 -9.88 -3.89 8.05
CA LEU A 66 -9.04 -4.43 9.12
C LEU A 66 -8.15 -5.59 8.66
N TYR A 67 -8.66 -6.49 7.81
CA TYR A 67 -7.87 -7.59 7.26
C TYR A 67 -6.74 -7.11 6.31
N TYR A 68 -6.97 -6.03 5.55
CA TYR A 68 -5.97 -5.45 4.65
C TYR A 68 -4.91 -4.61 5.36
N PHE A 69 -5.07 -4.33 6.66
CA PHE A 69 -4.02 -3.69 7.44
C PHE A 69 -2.84 -4.64 7.63
N ASN A 70 -1.74 -4.32 6.95
CA ASN A 70 -0.59 -5.19 6.76
C ASN A 70 0.72 -4.60 7.34
N GLU A 71 0.63 -3.52 8.12
CA GLU A 71 1.77 -2.98 8.87
C GLU A 71 2.00 -3.77 10.16
N ILE A 72 0.93 -4.06 10.90
CA ILE A 72 0.89 -5.06 11.97
C ILE A 72 -0.27 -5.99 11.61
N PRO A 73 -0.02 -7.22 11.10
CA PRO A 73 -1.09 -8.13 10.73
C PRO A 73 -1.98 -8.47 11.94
N LEU A 74 -3.16 -7.87 12.01
CA LEU A 74 -4.07 -8.02 13.16
C LEU A 74 -4.86 -9.33 13.07
N PHE A 75 -5.17 -9.78 11.86
CA PHE A 75 -6.01 -10.95 11.60
C PHE A 75 -5.38 -11.82 10.51
N ASN A 76 -5.47 -13.15 10.67
CA ASN A 76 -4.99 -14.10 9.67
C ASN A 76 -6.03 -14.35 8.57
N SER A 77 -7.28 -13.97 8.79
CA SER A 77 -8.37 -14.14 7.81
C SER A 77 -9.46 -13.08 7.97
N GLU A 78 -10.26 -12.88 6.91
CA GLU A 78 -11.48 -12.08 6.97
C GLU A 78 -12.44 -12.61 8.06
N LYS A 79 -12.51 -13.93 8.25
CA LYS A 79 -13.35 -14.56 9.28
C LYS A 79 -12.98 -14.13 10.69
N GLU A 80 -11.69 -14.08 11.02
CA GLU A 80 -11.22 -13.60 12.32
C GLU A 80 -11.59 -12.14 12.56
N SER A 81 -11.45 -11.29 11.53
CA SER A 81 -11.85 -9.89 11.62
C SER A 81 -13.37 -9.72 11.82
N ILE A 82 -14.19 -10.54 11.13
CA ILE A 82 -15.65 -10.58 11.33
C ILE A 82 -16.01 -10.96 12.76
N ILE A 83 -15.37 -12.00 13.32
CA ILE A 83 -15.61 -12.46 14.69
C ILE A 83 -15.21 -11.37 15.69
N PHE A 84 -14.06 -10.74 15.50
CA PHE A 84 -13.59 -9.64 16.34
C PHE A 84 -14.59 -8.47 16.38
N LEU A 85 -15.08 -8.03 15.22
CA LEU A 85 -16.05 -6.94 15.14
C LEU A 85 -17.38 -7.31 15.82
N LYS A 86 -17.90 -8.53 15.57
CA LYS A 86 -19.14 -9.02 16.20
C LYS A 86 -19.02 -9.11 17.72
N ASN A 87 -17.92 -9.64 18.24
CA ASN A 87 -17.67 -9.75 19.69
C ASN A 87 -17.57 -8.37 20.36
N ASN A 88 -17.29 -7.33 19.57
CA ASN A 88 -17.22 -5.94 20.03
C ASN A 88 -18.44 -5.11 19.56
N ASN A 89 -19.58 -5.74 19.27
CA ASN A 89 -20.84 -5.07 18.90
C ASN A 89 -20.71 -4.06 17.74
N LEU A 90 -19.79 -4.31 16.79
CA LEU A 90 -19.63 -3.53 15.57
C LEU A 90 -20.12 -4.35 14.38
N ASN A 91 -20.92 -3.74 13.50
CA ASN A 91 -21.43 -4.43 12.32
C ASN A 91 -20.29 -4.60 11.28
N PRO A 92 -19.84 -5.83 10.97
CA PRO A 92 -18.71 -6.05 10.05
C PRO A 92 -18.94 -5.53 8.63
N SER A 93 -20.20 -5.49 8.20
CA SER A 93 -20.59 -5.08 6.84
C SER A 93 -20.74 -3.56 6.68
N LYS A 94 -20.76 -2.78 7.78
CA LYS A 94 -20.69 -1.32 7.68
C LYS A 94 -19.33 -0.91 7.10
N THR A 95 -19.27 0.25 6.47
CA THR A 95 -18.01 0.92 6.11
C THR A 95 -17.60 1.84 7.24
N TYR A 96 -16.32 2.18 7.36
CA TYR A 96 -15.86 3.11 8.40
C TYR A 96 -16.58 4.47 8.34
N LEU A 97 -16.88 4.93 7.13
CA LEU A 97 -17.59 6.21 6.89
C LEU A 97 -19.06 6.21 7.33
N LYS A 98 -19.64 5.03 7.59
CA LYS A 98 -21.01 4.86 8.07
C LYS A 98 -21.09 4.65 9.58
N LEU A 99 -19.94 4.64 10.27
CA LEU A 99 -19.90 4.61 11.72
C LEU A 99 -20.22 5.99 12.28
N ASP A 100 -20.99 6.03 13.36
CA ASP A 100 -21.11 7.24 14.18
C ASP A 100 -19.81 7.49 14.97
N ASN A 101 -19.72 8.64 15.63
CA ASN A 101 -18.51 9.01 16.38
C ASN A 101 -18.20 8.05 17.53
N PHE A 102 -19.22 7.49 18.19
CA PHE A 102 -19.01 6.53 19.28
C PHE A 102 -18.47 5.21 18.75
N GLU A 103 -19.06 4.69 17.68
CA GLU A 103 -18.58 3.48 16.99
C GLU A 103 -17.14 3.67 16.47
N LYS A 104 -16.80 4.85 15.93
CA LYS A 104 -15.44 5.17 15.48
C LYS A 104 -14.45 5.15 16.62
N GLU A 105 -14.69 5.91 17.70
CA GLU A 105 -13.76 5.99 18.83
C GLU A 105 -13.58 4.62 19.50
N ARG A 106 -14.66 3.84 19.66
CA ARG A 106 -14.58 2.46 20.13
C ARG A 106 -13.69 1.60 19.23
N LEU A 107 -13.86 1.68 17.90
CA LEU A 107 -13.04 0.92 16.98
C LEU A 107 -11.56 1.36 17.05
N LYS A 108 -11.28 2.67 17.16
CA LYS A 108 -9.93 3.21 17.32
C LYS A 108 -9.23 2.64 18.55
N GLU A 109 -9.88 2.69 19.71
CA GLU A 109 -9.34 2.14 20.96
C GLU A 109 -9.05 0.63 20.84
N LEU A 110 -10.02 -0.14 20.32
CA LEU A 110 -9.88 -1.58 20.13
C LEU A 110 -8.70 -1.95 19.22
N ILE A 111 -8.52 -1.23 18.12
CA ILE A 111 -7.43 -1.50 17.16
C ILE A 111 -6.09 -1.06 17.73
N LEU A 112 -6.01 0.08 18.41
CA LEU A 112 -4.78 0.53 19.07
C LEU A 112 -4.31 -0.50 20.10
N ASN A 113 -5.19 -0.88 21.03
CA ASN A 113 -4.89 -1.86 22.07
C ASN A 113 -4.48 -3.21 21.46
N PHE A 114 -5.16 -3.66 20.42
CA PHE A 114 -4.82 -4.93 19.78
C PHE A 114 -3.46 -4.87 19.07
N ALA A 115 -3.15 -3.76 18.40
CA ALA A 115 -1.87 -3.54 17.75
C ALA A 115 -0.71 -3.46 18.76
N GLU A 116 -0.87 -2.71 19.85
CA GLU A 116 0.14 -2.57 20.92
C GLU A 116 0.47 -3.92 21.58
N ASN A 117 -0.54 -4.78 21.76
CA ASN A 117 -0.35 -6.11 22.33
C ASN A 117 0.34 -7.11 21.38
N LYS A 118 0.38 -6.81 20.07
CA LYS A 118 1.05 -7.67 19.08
C LYS A 118 2.52 -7.33 18.87
N VAL A 119 2.95 -6.12 19.23
CA VAL A 119 4.32 -5.66 18.99
C VAL A 119 5.19 -5.78 20.24
N PRO A 120 6.51 -5.99 20.10
CA PRO A 120 7.44 -5.89 21.23
C PRO A 120 7.41 -4.50 21.87
N ASP A 121 7.67 -4.42 23.18
CA ASP A 121 7.56 -3.17 23.96
C ASP A 121 8.31 -1.98 23.35
N ILE A 122 9.48 -2.24 22.78
CA ILE A 122 10.32 -1.23 22.13
C ILE A 122 9.68 -0.57 20.90
N TYR A 123 8.58 -1.12 20.38
CA TYR A 123 7.81 -0.55 19.26
C TYR A 123 6.48 0.07 19.69
N LYS A 124 5.99 -0.20 20.91
CA LYS A 124 4.71 0.34 21.41
C LYS A 124 4.59 1.87 21.28
N PRO A 125 5.63 2.68 21.58
CA PRO A 125 5.56 4.13 21.42
C PRO A 125 5.22 4.61 20.00
N PHE A 126 5.47 3.79 18.98
CA PHE A 126 5.27 4.15 17.57
C PHE A 126 3.95 3.61 16.99
N VAL A 127 3.19 2.79 17.73
CA VAL A 127 1.96 2.16 17.22
C VAL A 127 0.89 3.21 16.96
N LYS A 128 0.78 4.23 17.81
CA LYS A 128 -0.18 5.32 17.61
C LYS A 128 0.04 6.04 16.27
N ASP A 129 1.27 6.42 15.97
CA ASP A 129 1.66 7.10 14.72
C ASP A 129 1.60 6.17 13.48
N LEU A 130 1.58 4.86 13.72
CA LEU A 130 1.35 3.88 12.68
C LEU A 130 -0.12 3.81 12.29
N VAL A 131 -1.03 3.81 13.28
CA VAL A 131 -2.46 3.53 13.12
C VAL A 131 -3.28 4.80 12.88
N PHE A 132 -2.84 5.94 13.42
CA PHE A 132 -3.54 7.21 13.33
C PHE A 132 -2.72 8.30 12.64
N GLY A 133 -3.43 9.30 12.11
CA GLY A 133 -2.84 10.47 11.47
C GLY A 133 -3.87 11.29 10.73
N ASN A 134 -3.40 12.25 9.94
CA ASN A 134 -4.26 13.09 9.12
C ASN A 134 -4.75 12.32 7.91
N THR A 135 -6.03 12.48 7.59
CA THR A 135 -6.68 11.83 6.46
C THR A 135 -7.54 12.83 5.72
N TYR A 136 -7.67 12.62 4.41
CA TYR A 136 -8.27 13.58 3.50
C TYR A 136 -9.39 12.91 2.73
N TYR A 137 -10.53 13.56 2.64
CA TYR A 137 -11.73 13.02 2.02
C TYR A 137 -12.24 13.93 0.93
N PHE A 138 -12.67 13.33 -0.16
CA PHE A 138 -13.40 14.01 -1.21
C PHE A 138 -14.89 14.04 -0.86
N SER A 139 -15.39 15.17 -0.34
CA SER A 139 -16.73 15.30 0.24
C SER A 139 -17.83 14.92 -0.74
N LYS A 140 -17.70 15.34 -2.01
CA LYS A 140 -18.66 15.04 -3.10
C LYS A 140 -18.98 13.55 -3.23
N TYR A 141 -18.03 12.68 -2.92
CA TYR A 141 -18.17 11.23 -3.09
C TYR A 141 -18.20 10.45 -1.77
N ASN A 142 -18.06 11.13 -0.63
CA ASN A 142 -17.83 10.51 0.67
C ASN A 142 -16.75 9.41 0.57
N MET A 143 -15.57 9.79 0.07
CA MET A 143 -14.48 8.87 -0.26
C MET A 143 -13.14 9.41 0.22
N GLU A 144 -12.32 8.56 0.83
CA GLU A 144 -10.96 8.94 1.19
C GLU A 144 -10.11 9.19 -0.07
N LEU A 145 -9.27 10.23 -0.09
CA LEU A 145 -8.41 10.53 -1.24
C LEU A 145 -7.46 9.38 -1.60
N LYS A 146 -7.02 8.58 -0.61
CA LYS A 146 -6.25 7.35 -0.87
C LYS A 146 -7.05 6.35 -1.73
N GLU A 147 -8.36 6.21 -1.50
CA GLU A 147 -9.23 5.37 -2.33
C GLU A 147 -9.46 5.97 -3.72
N TYR A 148 -9.63 7.29 -3.79
CA TYR A 148 -9.74 7.99 -5.06
C TYR A 148 -8.48 7.76 -5.93
N ILE A 149 -7.30 7.95 -5.35
CA ILE A 149 -6.00 7.71 -6.00
C ILE A 149 -5.84 6.24 -6.38
N SER A 150 -6.26 5.29 -5.52
CA SER A 150 -6.25 3.86 -5.84
C SER A 150 -7.10 3.55 -7.08
N ASN A 151 -8.27 4.18 -7.21
CA ASN A 151 -9.14 4.04 -8.38
C ASN A 151 -8.51 4.66 -9.64
N LEU A 152 -7.89 5.83 -9.54
CA LEU A 152 -7.13 6.44 -10.65
C LEU A 152 -5.97 5.55 -11.09
N ASN A 153 -5.20 5.02 -10.13
CA ASN A 153 -4.07 4.14 -10.38
C ASN A 153 -4.51 2.81 -11.03
N SER A 154 -5.71 2.32 -10.70
CA SER A 154 -6.30 1.15 -11.35
C SER A 154 -6.53 1.39 -12.84
N ALA A 155 -7.18 2.52 -13.20
CA ALA A 155 -7.38 2.90 -14.59
C ALA A 155 -6.05 3.20 -15.31
N TYR A 156 -5.10 3.86 -14.64
CA TYR A 156 -3.75 4.12 -15.17
C TYR A 156 -3.02 2.82 -15.55
N LYS A 157 -3.09 1.79 -14.70
CA LYS A 157 -2.47 0.49 -14.96
C LYS A 157 -3.10 -0.27 -16.13
N LEU A 158 -4.35 0.05 -16.48
CA LEU A 158 -5.02 -0.41 -17.69
C LEU A 158 -4.69 0.44 -18.93
N LYS A 159 -3.77 1.42 -18.81
CA LYS A 159 -3.35 2.35 -19.88
C LYS A 159 -4.45 3.33 -20.32
N GLU A 160 -5.47 3.54 -19.49
CA GLU A 160 -6.58 4.46 -19.74
C GLU A 160 -6.22 5.92 -19.40
N TYR A 161 -5.08 6.41 -19.91
CA TYR A 161 -4.49 7.69 -19.47
C TYR A 161 -5.40 8.89 -19.72
N GLY A 162 -6.10 8.93 -20.86
CA GLY A 162 -7.06 10.00 -21.17
C GLY A 162 -8.24 10.05 -20.19
N ILE A 163 -8.74 8.88 -19.76
CA ILE A 163 -9.79 8.80 -18.74
C ILE A 163 -9.26 9.31 -17.40
N VAL A 164 -8.08 8.87 -16.98
CA VAL A 164 -7.44 9.31 -15.73
C VAL A 164 -7.25 10.83 -15.72
N LYS A 165 -6.71 11.39 -16.81
CA LYS A 165 -6.53 12.85 -16.98
C LYS A 165 -7.85 13.61 -16.86
N ASN A 166 -8.89 13.16 -17.56
CA ASN A 166 -10.22 13.77 -17.48
C ASN A 166 -10.81 13.68 -16.07
N CYS A 167 -10.69 12.53 -15.40
CA CYS A 167 -11.13 12.36 -14.03
C CYS A 167 -10.42 13.31 -13.07
N ILE A 168 -9.12 13.53 -13.23
CA ILE A 168 -8.37 14.48 -12.39
C ILE A 168 -8.83 15.92 -12.66
N LEU A 169 -8.86 16.35 -13.92
CA LEU A 169 -9.21 17.72 -14.32
C LEU A 169 -10.64 18.10 -13.91
N LYS A 170 -11.59 17.17 -14.07
CA LYS A 170 -13.00 17.36 -13.72
C LYS A 170 -13.31 16.98 -12.27
N LYS A 171 -12.32 16.45 -11.54
CA LYS A 171 -12.47 15.90 -10.18
C LYS A 171 -13.61 14.88 -10.11
N GLU A 172 -13.62 13.95 -11.07
CA GLU A 172 -14.59 12.87 -11.22
C GLU A 172 -13.99 11.50 -10.90
N LEU A 173 -14.85 10.53 -10.60
CA LEU A 173 -14.45 9.13 -10.38
C LEU A 173 -14.22 8.41 -11.72
N PRO A 174 -13.22 7.51 -11.80
CA PRO A 174 -13.08 6.62 -12.95
C PRO A 174 -14.30 5.69 -13.11
N PRO A 175 -14.60 5.23 -14.33
CA PRO A 175 -15.66 4.25 -14.58
C PRO A 175 -15.53 3.00 -13.71
N LYS A 176 -16.64 2.60 -13.06
CA LYS A 176 -16.66 1.47 -12.11
C LYS A 176 -16.25 0.13 -12.74
N ASN A 177 -16.62 -0.09 -14.00
CA ASN A 177 -16.28 -1.30 -14.75
C ASN A 177 -14.75 -1.44 -14.94
N LEU A 178 -14.04 -0.35 -15.25
CA LEU A 178 -12.58 -0.35 -15.36
C LEU A 178 -11.91 -0.69 -14.03
N ILE A 179 -12.39 -0.08 -12.94
CA ILE A 179 -11.89 -0.37 -11.60
C ILE A 179 -12.12 -1.85 -11.25
N LEU A 180 -13.30 -2.39 -11.57
CA LEU A 180 -13.64 -3.79 -11.30
C LEU A 180 -12.76 -4.75 -12.10
N ASN A 181 -12.51 -4.47 -13.38
CA ASN A 181 -11.63 -5.28 -14.24
C ASN A 181 -10.22 -5.39 -13.63
N TYR A 182 -9.62 -4.26 -13.28
CA TYR A 182 -8.30 -4.24 -12.63
C TYR A 182 -8.31 -4.99 -11.29
N LYS A 183 -9.32 -4.78 -10.44
CA LYS A 183 -9.42 -5.46 -9.13
C LYS A 183 -9.56 -6.97 -9.28
N THR A 184 -10.31 -7.45 -10.27
CA THR A 184 -10.42 -8.88 -10.59
C THR A 184 -9.08 -9.46 -11.00
N ASP A 185 -8.32 -8.78 -11.86
CA ASP A 185 -7.00 -9.27 -12.30
C ASP A 185 -5.93 -9.20 -11.21
N LEU A 186 -5.99 -8.17 -10.37
CA LEU A 186 -5.17 -8.07 -9.17
C LEU A 186 -5.49 -9.22 -8.21
N SER A 187 -6.77 -9.53 -7.98
CA SER A 187 -7.18 -10.66 -7.11
C SER A 187 -6.61 -11.98 -7.60
N LYS A 188 -6.70 -12.28 -8.91
CA LYS A 188 -6.08 -13.48 -9.50
C LYS A 188 -4.57 -13.51 -9.26
N SER A 189 -3.90 -12.36 -9.40
CA SER A 189 -2.46 -12.25 -9.18
C SER A 189 -2.08 -12.47 -7.72
N ILE A 190 -2.89 -11.97 -6.79
CA ILE A 190 -2.75 -12.21 -5.34
C ILE A 190 -2.87 -13.70 -5.03
N ASP A 191 -3.88 -14.37 -5.58
CA ASP A 191 -4.09 -15.81 -5.36
C ASP A 191 -2.92 -16.66 -5.88
N LEU A 192 -2.44 -16.37 -7.09
CA LEU A 192 -1.28 -17.02 -7.68
C LEU A 192 -0.01 -16.76 -6.86
N PHE A 193 0.21 -15.52 -6.45
CA PHE A 193 1.34 -15.13 -5.63
C PHE A 193 1.32 -15.83 -4.26
N ASN A 194 0.18 -15.87 -3.58
CA ASN A 194 0.04 -16.54 -2.28
C ASN A 194 0.33 -18.05 -2.38
N LYS A 195 -0.14 -18.71 -3.45
CA LYS A 195 0.21 -20.12 -3.73
C LYS A 195 1.72 -20.30 -3.90
N LYS A 196 2.37 -19.43 -4.69
CA LYS A 196 3.83 -19.46 -4.87
C LYS A 196 4.58 -19.19 -3.56
N LEU A 197 4.15 -18.20 -2.79
CA LEU A 197 4.73 -17.81 -1.50
C LEU A 197 4.68 -18.96 -0.48
N ASN A 198 3.54 -19.65 -0.39
CA ASN A 198 3.39 -20.81 0.49
C ASN A 198 4.39 -21.92 0.18
N ASN A 199 4.69 -22.14 -1.10
CA ASN A 199 5.65 -23.15 -1.56
C ASN A 199 7.11 -22.66 -1.58
N SER A 200 7.35 -21.36 -1.42
CA SER A 200 8.69 -20.77 -1.52
C SER A 200 9.45 -20.82 -0.19
N LYS A 201 10.78 -21.00 -0.26
CA LYS A 201 11.67 -20.81 0.89
C LYS A 201 11.87 -19.32 1.14
N ILE A 202 11.55 -18.85 2.35
CA ILE A 202 11.90 -17.50 2.79
C ILE A 202 13.39 -17.52 3.15
N ARG A 203 14.18 -16.75 2.39
CA ARG A 203 15.62 -16.63 2.59
C ARG A 203 15.90 -15.38 3.42
N LYS A 204 17.09 -15.32 4.01
CA LYS A 204 17.50 -14.24 4.93
C LYS A 204 18.83 -13.66 4.45
N PHE A 205 19.01 -12.39 4.74
CA PHE A 205 20.26 -11.64 4.58
C PHE A 205 20.21 -10.44 5.52
N SER A 206 21.26 -9.64 5.56
CA SER A 206 21.27 -8.41 6.35
C SER A 206 21.69 -7.21 5.51
N ILE A 207 21.22 -6.03 5.92
CA ILE A 207 21.67 -4.74 5.39
C ILE A 207 22.18 -3.88 6.54
N ASP A 208 23.20 -3.08 6.28
CA ASP A 208 23.69 -2.09 7.24
C ASP A 208 23.10 -0.71 6.93
N PHE A 209 22.55 -0.06 7.95
CA PHE A 209 21.99 1.28 7.85
C PHE A 209 22.23 2.03 9.16
N ASN A 210 22.88 3.20 9.08
CA ASN A 210 23.25 4.03 10.23
C ASN A 210 23.92 3.20 11.35
N GLU A 211 24.98 2.47 11.01
CA GLU A 211 25.78 1.63 11.93
C GLU A 211 25.01 0.48 12.59
N LYS A 212 23.78 0.20 12.13
CA LYS A 212 22.95 -0.91 12.60
C LYS A 212 22.76 -1.95 11.51
N ASN A 213 22.84 -3.21 11.90
CA ASN A 213 22.54 -4.34 11.03
C ASN A 213 21.05 -4.71 11.13
N PHE A 214 20.36 -4.75 9.99
CA PHE A 214 18.95 -5.13 9.89
C PHE A 214 18.79 -6.46 9.18
N ASN A 215 18.22 -7.44 9.89
CA ASN A 215 17.83 -8.71 9.31
C ASN A 215 16.68 -8.50 8.30
N CYS A 216 16.90 -8.93 7.07
CA CYS A 216 15.96 -8.87 5.97
C CYS A 216 15.48 -10.26 5.56
N GLN A 217 14.34 -10.31 4.87
CA GLN A 217 13.78 -11.50 4.27
C GLN A 217 13.68 -11.31 2.77
N TYR A 218 13.88 -12.38 2.01
CA TYR A 218 13.62 -12.33 0.57
C TYR A 218 13.03 -13.61 0.00
N ILE A 219 12.30 -13.43 -1.09
CA ILE A 219 11.77 -14.47 -1.93
C ILE A 219 12.40 -14.29 -3.31
N TYR A 220 12.94 -15.37 -3.87
CA TYR A 220 13.56 -15.37 -5.19
C TYR A 220 12.73 -16.21 -6.14
N PHE A 221 12.09 -15.55 -7.10
CA PHE A 221 11.42 -16.20 -8.22
C PHE A 221 12.35 -16.16 -9.42
N LYS A 222 12.89 -17.34 -9.76
CA LYS A 222 13.58 -17.53 -11.04
C LYS A 222 12.52 -17.87 -12.08
N GLN A 223 12.28 -16.98 -13.05
CA GLN A 223 11.43 -17.34 -14.17
C GLN A 223 12.22 -18.24 -15.12
N SER A 224 11.84 -19.52 -15.24
CA SER A 224 12.34 -20.35 -16.31
C SER A 224 11.53 -20.14 -17.61
N LEU A 225 12.09 -20.51 -18.76
CA LEU A 225 11.34 -20.59 -20.03
C LEU A 225 10.06 -21.44 -19.90
N TRP A 226 10.08 -22.49 -19.08
CA TRP A 226 8.91 -23.30 -18.76
C TRP A 226 7.87 -22.58 -17.92
N ASP A 227 8.27 -21.65 -17.04
CA ASP A 227 7.34 -20.81 -16.28
C ASP A 227 6.68 -19.75 -17.16
N LYS A 228 7.39 -19.22 -18.16
CA LYS A 228 6.80 -18.34 -19.20
C LYS A 228 5.72 -19.09 -20.00
N ILE A 229 6.02 -20.32 -20.41
CA ILE A 229 5.07 -21.19 -21.13
C ILE A 229 3.87 -21.57 -20.25
N LYS A 230 4.10 -21.98 -18.99
CA LYS A 230 3.00 -22.26 -18.04
C LYS A 230 2.19 -21.01 -17.72
N GLY A 231 2.81 -19.83 -17.69
CA GLY A 231 2.14 -18.54 -17.50
C GLY A 231 1.11 -18.26 -18.59
N TRP A 232 1.36 -18.67 -19.83
CA TRP A 232 0.38 -18.57 -20.93
C TRP A 232 -0.85 -19.47 -20.75
N PHE A 233 -0.71 -20.63 -20.11
CA PHE A 233 -1.83 -21.58 -19.92
C PHE A 233 -2.53 -21.47 -18.55
N PHE A 234 -1.82 -21.06 -17.50
CA PHE A 234 -2.30 -21.08 -16.11
C PHE A 234 -2.29 -19.70 -15.42
N GLY A 235 -1.95 -18.65 -16.15
CA GLY A 235 -1.84 -17.28 -15.66
C GLY A 235 -0.46 -16.95 -15.11
N GLU A 236 0.00 -15.74 -15.38
CA GLU A 236 1.26 -15.19 -14.86
C GLU A 236 0.99 -14.07 -13.84
N ILE A 237 1.90 -13.92 -12.87
CA ILE A 237 1.89 -12.76 -11.99
C ILE A 237 2.39 -11.56 -12.79
N ASN A 238 1.48 -10.67 -13.15
CA ASN A 238 1.85 -9.47 -13.89
C ASN A 238 2.79 -8.57 -13.05
N GLY A 239 3.92 -8.15 -13.65
CA GLY A 239 4.90 -7.23 -13.07
C GLY A 239 4.28 -5.98 -12.43
N ILE A 240 3.20 -5.45 -13.00
CA ILE A 240 2.51 -4.24 -12.51
C ILE A 240 1.88 -4.41 -11.10
N HIS A 241 1.70 -5.66 -10.66
CA HIS A 241 1.08 -5.99 -9.38
C HIS A 241 2.10 -6.16 -8.25
N TYR A 242 3.40 -6.35 -8.54
CA TYR A 242 4.41 -6.60 -7.50
C TYR A 242 4.44 -5.57 -6.36
N PRO A 243 4.26 -4.25 -6.61
CA PRO A 243 4.13 -3.29 -5.51
C PRO A 243 2.96 -3.58 -4.56
N ALA A 244 1.82 -4.07 -5.07
CA ALA A 244 0.72 -4.50 -4.21
C ALA A 244 1.05 -5.84 -3.51
N LEU A 245 1.70 -6.77 -4.21
CA LEU A 245 2.06 -8.09 -3.71
C LEU A 245 3.05 -8.04 -2.54
N VAL A 246 4.06 -7.17 -2.58
CA VAL A 246 4.99 -6.98 -1.45
C VAL A 246 4.31 -6.37 -0.23
N ASN A 247 3.23 -5.62 -0.42
CA ASN A 247 2.46 -5.07 0.68
C ASN A 247 1.61 -6.16 1.34
N ILE A 248 0.82 -6.88 0.55
CA ILE A 248 -0.08 -7.92 1.07
C ILE A 248 0.62 -9.17 1.60
N SER A 249 1.89 -9.41 1.22
CA SER A 249 2.66 -10.58 1.67
C SER A 249 2.85 -10.61 3.19
N TYR A 250 2.79 -9.46 3.86
CA TYR A 250 2.87 -9.37 5.32
C TYR A 250 1.67 -9.99 6.03
N ASN A 251 0.56 -10.23 5.34
CA ASN A 251 -0.56 -11.01 5.87
C ASN A 251 -0.28 -12.53 5.84
N ASN A 252 0.83 -12.97 5.23
CA ASN A 252 1.21 -14.38 5.22
C ASN A 252 2.03 -14.71 6.47
N PRO A 253 1.68 -15.76 7.25
CA PRO A 253 2.39 -16.13 8.48
C PRO A 253 3.88 -16.44 8.32
N LYS A 254 4.37 -16.73 7.10
CA LYS A 254 5.79 -16.99 6.83
C LYS A 254 6.63 -15.70 6.78
N ILE A 255 5.99 -14.54 6.67
CA ILE A 255 6.66 -13.24 6.55
C ILE A 255 6.63 -12.54 7.89
N ASP A 256 7.81 -12.27 8.44
CA ASP A 256 7.95 -11.46 9.65
C ASP A 256 7.72 -9.96 9.34
N TYR A 257 6.68 -9.38 9.94
CA TYR A 257 6.28 -7.98 9.74
C TYR A 257 7.20 -6.95 10.38
N LEU A 258 8.18 -7.38 11.18
CA LEU A 258 9.22 -6.51 11.75
C LEU A 258 10.55 -6.62 10.99
N LYS A 259 10.53 -7.18 9.78
CA LYS A 259 11.71 -7.25 8.89
C LYS A 259 11.39 -6.72 7.49
N PRO A 260 12.33 -6.03 6.83
CA PRO A 260 12.18 -5.70 5.43
C PRO A 260 12.02 -6.97 4.58
N LEU A 261 11.15 -6.92 3.58
CA LEU A 261 10.90 -8.01 2.65
C LEU A 261 11.28 -7.59 1.24
N PHE A 262 11.99 -8.46 0.54
CA PHE A 262 12.38 -8.30 -0.86
C PHE A 262 11.77 -9.42 -1.70
N ILE A 263 11.15 -9.05 -2.81
CA ILE A 263 10.73 -9.95 -3.87
C ILE A 263 11.67 -9.71 -5.04
N LEU A 264 12.40 -10.75 -5.40
CA LEU A 264 13.37 -10.75 -6.49
C LEU A 264 12.80 -11.58 -7.64
N ASN A 265 12.58 -10.94 -8.78
CA ASN A 265 12.11 -11.60 -10.00
C ASN A 265 13.21 -11.54 -11.07
N ASP A 266 13.81 -12.68 -11.33
CA ASP A 266 14.93 -12.84 -12.25
C ASP A 266 14.42 -13.10 -13.68
N ASN A 267 14.82 -12.21 -14.60
CA ASN A 267 14.48 -12.24 -16.02
C ASN A 267 15.73 -12.44 -16.90
N GLU A 268 16.66 -13.31 -16.48
CA GLU A 268 17.90 -13.72 -17.18
C GLU A 268 19.02 -12.66 -17.17
N ASP A 269 18.76 -11.43 -17.62
CA ASP A 269 19.77 -10.36 -17.69
C ASP A 269 19.71 -9.37 -16.51
N GLU A 270 18.53 -9.24 -15.89
CA GLU A 270 18.27 -8.30 -14.81
C GLU A 270 17.35 -8.90 -13.75
N ILE A 271 17.61 -8.56 -12.49
CA ILE A 271 16.77 -8.95 -11.35
C ILE A 271 15.93 -7.74 -10.96
N ASN A 272 14.63 -7.83 -11.21
CA ASN A 272 13.67 -6.85 -10.74
C ASN A 272 13.49 -7.03 -9.24
N VAL A 273 13.72 -5.97 -8.48
CA VAL A 273 13.63 -5.95 -7.03
C VAL A 273 12.44 -5.10 -6.63
N VAL A 274 11.53 -5.68 -5.88
CA VAL A 274 10.48 -4.94 -5.19
C VAL A 274 10.58 -5.26 -3.71
N ALA A 275 10.76 -4.22 -2.90
CA ALA A 275 10.97 -4.38 -1.47
C ALA A 275 10.01 -3.51 -0.66
N ARG A 276 9.81 -3.87 0.60
CA ARG A 276 9.07 -3.07 1.57
C ARG A 276 9.82 -3.01 2.87
N VAL A 277 9.85 -1.81 3.45
CA VAL A 277 10.27 -1.59 4.84
C VAL A 277 9.00 -1.41 5.68
N PRO A 278 8.77 -2.23 6.71
CA PRO A 278 7.69 -2.00 7.66
C PRO A 278 7.75 -0.60 8.27
N LYS A 279 6.62 0.11 8.35
CA LYS A 279 6.61 1.50 8.80
C LYS A 279 7.07 1.66 10.24
N LEU A 280 6.92 0.62 11.10
CA LEU A 280 7.51 0.62 12.45
C LEU A 280 9.04 0.72 12.46
N LEU A 281 9.73 0.10 11.50
CA LEU A 281 11.19 0.22 11.40
C LEU A 281 11.59 1.62 10.95
N TYR A 282 10.82 2.22 10.04
CA TYR A 282 11.01 3.61 9.63
C TYR A 282 10.78 4.58 10.79
N LEU A 283 9.66 4.48 11.51
CA LEU A 283 9.32 5.38 12.62
C LEU A 283 10.37 5.34 13.73
N LYS A 284 10.93 4.17 14.02
CA LYS A 284 11.90 3.98 15.09
C LYS A 284 13.35 4.29 14.68
N TYR A 285 13.75 3.89 13.48
CA TYR A 285 15.16 3.92 13.07
C TYR A 285 15.43 4.81 11.85
N GLY A 286 14.40 5.35 11.21
CA GLY A 286 14.52 6.05 9.93
C GLY A 286 14.94 5.13 8.78
N LEU A 287 14.76 3.81 8.90
CA LEU A 287 15.25 2.84 7.93
C LEU A 287 14.66 3.10 6.54
N THR A 288 15.54 3.33 5.56
CA THR A 288 15.20 3.41 4.13
C THR A 288 16.06 2.47 3.31
N LEU A 289 15.65 2.11 2.08
CA LEU A 289 16.44 1.27 1.17
C LEU A 289 17.06 2.04 0.00
N ASN A 290 17.02 3.37 0.03
CA ASN A 290 17.57 4.19 -1.07
C ASN A 290 19.09 4.03 -1.21
N HIS A 291 19.79 3.76 -0.09
CA HIS A 291 21.22 3.53 -0.03
C HIS A 291 21.70 2.24 -0.76
N ILE A 292 20.79 1.29 -1.05
CA ILE A 292 21.07 0.06 -1.80
C ILE A 292 20.52 0.09 -3.23
N LYS A 293 20.47 1.29 -3.84
CA LYS A 293 20.04 1.51 -5.23
C LYS A 293 18.61 1.06 -5.52
N LEU A 294 17.73 1.20 -4.53
CA LEU A 294 16.28 1.13 -4.74
C LEU A 294 15.70 2.53 -4.66
N ASN A 295 14.57 2.75 -5.32
CA ASN A 295 13.84 4.03 -5.26
C ASN A 295 12.52 3.82 -4.54
N GLY A 296 12.16 4.72 -3.63
CA GLY A 296 10.88 4.71 -2.93
C GLY A 296 10.99 5.25 -1.49
N ASN A 297 9.90 5.11 -0.74
CA ASN A 297 9.80 5.53 0.67
C ASN A 297 9.41 4.37 1.61
N HIS A 298 8.33 3.65 1.29
CA HIS A 298 7.88 2.49 2.08
C HIS A 298 7.85 1.22 1.25
N THR A 299 7.39 1.33 0.01
CA THR A 299 7.60 0.34 -1.04
C THR A 299 8.69 0.86 -1.97
N TYR A 300 9.67 0.01 -2.23
CA TYR A 300 10.89 0.30 -2.97
C TYR A 300 10.97 -0.57 -4.21
N PHE A 301 11.52 -0.03 -5.29
CA PHE A 301 11.71 -0.75 -6.53
C PHE A 301 13.05 -0.40 -7.17
N GLY A 302 13.61 -1.36 -7.89
CA GLY A 302 14.87 -1.17 -8.60
C GLY A 302 15.25 -2.38 -9.40
N LYS A 303 16.38 -2.28 -10.08
CA LYS A 303 16.99 -3.38 -10.84
C LYS A 303 18.36 -3.65 -10.29
N TRP A 304 18.66 -4.91 -9.99
CA TRP A 304 19.99 -5.35 -9.59
C TRP A 304 20.57 -6.23 -10.69
N ASN A 305 21.85 -6.04 -10.98
CA ASN A 305 22.63 -7.03 -11.71
C ASN A 305 23.18 -8.09 -10.74
N ILE A 306 23.76 -9.16 -11.29
CA ILE A 306 24.32 -10.26 -10.48
C ILE A 306 25.39 -9.75 -9.50
N ALA A 307 26.20 -8.76 -9.87
CA ALA A 307 27.22 -8.21 -8.98
C ALA A 307 26.61 -7.50 -7.75
N ILE A 308 25.58 -6.68 -7.94
CA ILE A 308 24.84 -6.02 -6.86
C ILE A 308 24.11 -7.06 -5.99
N LEU A 309 23.50 -8.07 -6.62
CA LEU A 309 22.85 -9.17 -5.91
C LEU A 309 23.84 -9.87 -4.96
N LYS A 310 25.01 -10.26 -5.48
CA LYS A 310 26.06 -10.92 -4.67
C LYS A 310 26.51 -10.02 -3.53
N LYS A 311 26.80 -8.74 -3.81
CA LYS A 311 27.23 -7.78 -2.78
C LYS A 311 26.21 -7.62 -1.65
N ASN A 312 24.92 -7.62 -1.97
CA ASN A 312 23.86 -7.34 -0.99
C ASN A 312 23.34 -8.59 -0.29
N LEU A 313 23.43 -9.77 -0.90
CA LEU A 313 22.85 -11.00 -0.35
C LEU A 313 23.87 -12.00 0.19
N TRP A 314 25.15 -11.92 -0.20
CA TRP A 314 26.18 -12.92 0.12
C TRP A 314 27.29 -12.33 0.99
#